data_AF-A0A7V8WYD5-F1
#
_entry.id   AF-A0A7V8WYD5-F1
#
_cell.length_a   1.000
_cell.length_b   1.000
_cell.length_c   1.000
_cell.angle_alpha   90.00
_cell.angle_beta   90.00
_cell.angle_gamma   90.00
#
_symmetry.space_group_name_H-M   'P 1'
#
loop_
_entity.id
_entity.type
_entity.pdbx_description
1 polymer ?
#
loop_
_entity_poly.entity_id
_entity_poly.type
_entity_poly.pdbx_seq_one_letter_code
_entity_poly.pdbx_strand_id
1 'polypeptide(L)' 'MAGETKGSTRALKPGERVDVRNRFDGRWSPGFEVEEEAGEGGYRVRRTSDGSVLPVVLDRDDIRRERKRETWWL' A
#
# COMPACT_ATOMS: atom_id res chain seq x y z
N MET A 1 -25.60 -11.24 -7.07
CA MET A 1 -24.12 -11.28 -7.16
C MET A 1 -23.58 -10.21 -6.22
N ALA A 2 -22.73 -10.58 -5.27
CA ALA A 2 -22.26 -9.69 -4.21
C ALA A 2 -21.46 -8.51 -4.78
N GLY A 3 -21.72 -7.31 -4.24
CA GLY A 3 -21.18 -6.06 -4.75
C GLY A 3 -19.67 -5.98 -4.61
N GLU A 4 -19.00 -5.81 -5.74
CA GLU A 4 -17.66 -5.26 -5.76
C GLU A 4 -17.82 -3.76 -5.99
N THR A 5 -17.87 -3.02 -4.88
CA THR A 5 -17.52 -1.61 -4.95
C THR A 5 -16.08 -1.57 -5.46
N LYS A 6 -15.92 -1.36 -6.77
CA LYS A 6 -14.68 -0.82 -7.33
C LYS A 6 -14.48 0.50 -6.61
N GLY A 7 -13.83 0.45 -5.44
CA GLY A 7 -13.36 1.63 -4.75
C GLY A 7 -12.54 2.34 -5.80
N SER A 8 -13.05 3.48 -6.27
CA SER A 8 -12.43 4.33 -7.27
C SER A 8 -11.01 4.55 -6.80
N THR A 9 -10.09 3.72 -7.28
CA THR A 9 -8.74 3.73 -6.75
C THR A 9 -8.22 5.02 -7.30
N ARG A 10 -8.04 6.00 -6.43
CA ARG A 10 -7.35 7.23 -6.77
C ARG A 10 -5.86 6.88 -6.78
N ALA A 11 -5.08 7.51 -7.66
CA ALA A 11 -3.64 7.37 -7.57
C ALA A 11 -3.18 7.77 -6.16
N LEU A 12 -2.33 6.94 -5.55
CA LEU A 12 -1.75 7.20 -4.24
C LEU A 12 -0.62 8.20 -4.42
N LYS A 13 -0.54 9.18 -3.51
CA LYS A 13 0.48 10.21 -3.59
C LYS A 13 1.70 9.83 -2.75
N PRO A 14 2.91 10.30 -3.12
CA PRO A 14 4.07 10.25 -2.25
C PRO A 14 3.75 10.78 -0.85
N GLY A 15 4.19 10.06 0.18
CA GLY A 15 3.92 10.33 1.59
C GLY A 15 2.62 9.72 2.13
N GLU A 16 1.79 9.07 1.32
CA GLU A 16 0.58 8.40 1.81
C GLU A 16 0.92 7.03 2.41
N ARG A 17 0.36 6.72 3.59
CA ARG A 17 0.51 5.40 4.23
C ARG A 17 -0.32 4.35 3.51
N VAL A 18 0.32 3.21 3.27
CA VAL A 18 -0.23 2.11 2.49
C VAL A 18 0.03 0.77 3.16
N ASP A 19 -0.86 -0.19 2.92
CA ASP A 19 -0.59 -1.60 3.16
C ASP A 19 -0.08 -2.23 1.85
N VAL A 20 0.92 -3.09 1.96
CA VAL A 20 1.46 -3.86 0.85
C VAL A 20 0.97 -5.30 0.93
N ARG A 21 0.52 -5.86 -0.19
CA ARG A 21 0.14 -7.26 -0.28
C ARG A 21 1.39 -8.13 -0.42
N ASN A 22 1.51 -9.12 0.46
CA ASN A 22 2.54 -10.13 0.34
C ASN A 22 2.08 -11.19 -0.67
N ARG A 23 2.75 -11.32 -1.82
CA ARG A 23 2.39 -12.33 -2.84
C ARG A 23 2.55 -13.78 -2.39
N PHE A 24 3.39 -14.03 -1.38
CA PHE A 24 3.63 -15.39 -0.88
C PHE A 24 2.46 -15.96 -0.07
N ASP A 25 1.78 -15.12 0.72
CA ASP A 25 0.72 -15.53 1.65
C ASP A 25 -0.62 -14.79 1.40
N GLY A 26 -0.63 -13.84 0.47
CA GLY A 26 -1.81 -13.04 0.11
C GLY A 26 -2.24 -12.01 1.16
N ARG A 27 -1.58 -11.97 2.33
CA ARG A 27 -1.88 -11.02 3.41
C ARG A 27 -1.40 -9.61 3.11
N TRP A 28 -2.13 -8.64 3.64
CA TRP A 28 -1.76 -7.23 3.63
C TRP A 28 -0.93 -6.88 4.86
N SER A 29 0.24 -6.28 4.64
CA SER A 29 1.13 -5.80 5.69
C SER A 29 1.07 -4.27 5.75
N PRO A 30 0.70 -3.69 6.91
CA PRO A 30 0.74 -2.24 7.12
C PRO A 30 2.16 -1.74 7.34
N GLY A 31 2.32 -0.42 7.53
CA GLY A 31 3.63 0.17 7.85
C GLY A 31 4.50 0.45 6.62
N PHE A 32 3.85 0.83 5.52
CA PHE A 32 4.53 1.32 4.33
C PHE A 32 4.01 2.71 3.98
N GLU A 33 4.80 3.45 3.23
CA GLU A 33 4.50 4.79 2.76
C GLU A 33 4.92 4.89 1.29
N VAL A 34 4.11 5.50 0.44
CA VAL A 34 4.51 5.74 -0.96
C VAL A 34 5.70 6.68 -0.97
N GLU A 35 6.80 6.24 -1.55
CA GLU A 35 7.99 7.07 -1.74
C GLU A 35 7.88 7.82 -3.07
N GLU A 36 7.56 7.10 -4.15
CA GLU A 36 7.43 7.67 -5.50
C GLU A 36 6.41 6.88 -6.33
N GLU A 37 5.73 7.58 -7.25
CA GLU A 37 4.91 6.97 -8.29
C GLU A 37 5.82 6.50 -9.43
N ALA A 38 5.96 5.19 -9.59
CA ALA A 38 6.78 4.56 -10.62
C ALA A 38 5.93 4.29 -11.86
N GLY A 39 5.72 5.31 -12.69
CA GLY A 39 5.12 5.17 -14.03
C GLY A 39 3.75 4.48 -14.00
N GLU A 40 3.47 3.64 -15.00
CA GLU A 40 2.21 2.94 -15.36
C GLU A 40 1.42 2.24 -14.23
N GLY A 41 1.04 2.95 -13.16
CA GLY A 41 0.38 2.39 -11.98
C GLY A 41 1.30 1.66 -11.01
N GLY A 42 2.61 1.76 -11.19
CA GLY A 42 3.60 1.25 -10.25
C GLY A 42 3.89 2.26 -9.14
N TYR A 43 4.28 1.76 -7.97
CA TYR A 43 4.68 2.59 -6.84
C TYR A 43 5.92 2.03 -6.17
N ARG A 44 6.83 2.92 -5.81
CA ARG A 44 7.89 2.65 -4.83
C ARG A 44 7.35 2.97 -3.46
N VAL A 45 7.59 2.06 -2.52
CA VAL A 45 7.17 2.25 -1.13
C VAL A 45 8.35 2.13 -0.19
N ARG A 46 8.32 2.96 0.83
CA ARG A 46 9.24 2.94 1.95
C ARG A 46 8.59 2.23 3.13
N ARG A 47 9.31 1.30 3.74
CA ARG A 47 8.88 0.67 4.99
C ARG A 47 9.12 1.66 6.13
N THR A 48 8.07 2.07 6.84
CA THR A 48 8.21 3.06 7.93
C THR A 48 8.94 2.52 9.16
N SER A 49 8.99 1.20 9.33
CA SER A 49 9.67 0.57 10.47
C SER A 49 11.20 0.77 10.47
N ASP A 50 11.81 0.83 9.30
CA ASP A 50 13.27 0.91 9.14
C ASP A 50 13.70 2.07 8.22
N GLY A 51 12.76 2.70 7.51
CA GLY A 51 13.04 3.77 6.56
C GLY A 51 13.59 3.28 5.21
N SER A 52 13.82 1.98 5.04
CA SER A 52 14.26 1.39 3.78
C SER A 52 13.18 1.42 2.69
N VAL A 53 13.55 1.89 1.50
CA VAL A 53 12.75 1.80 0.28
C VAL A 53 12.82 0.38 -0.26
N LEU A 54 11.68 -0.20 -0.62
CA LEU A 54 11.68 -1.50 -1.27
C LEU A 54 12.34 -1.40 -2.65
N PRO A 55 13.28 -2.31 -2.99
CA PRO A 55 13.94 -2.30 -4.30
C PRO A 55 13.01 -2.72 -5.45
N VAL A 56 11.77 -3.13 -5.13
CA VAL A 56 10.76 -3.57 -6.09
C VAL A 56 9.69 -2.51 -6.28
N VAL A 57 9.25 -2.33 -7.51
CA VAL A 57 8.06 -1.54 -7.84
C VAL A 57 6.85 -2.43 -7.63
N LEU A 58 5.90 -1.95 -6.83
CA LEU A 58 4.66 -2.65 -6.56
C LEU A 58 3.56 -2.14 -7.47
N ASP A 59 2.73 -3.06 -7.95
CA ASP A 59 1.55 -2.70 -8.72
C ASP A 59 0.46 -2.13 -7.81
N ARG A 60 -0.45 -1.37 -8.40
CA ARG A 60 -1.67 -0.91 -7.76
C ARG A 60 -2.50 -2.03 -7.11
N ASP A 61 -2.52 -3.26 -7.63
CA ASP A 61 -3.24 -4.37 -6.99
C ASP A 61 -2.54 -4.88 -5.72
N ASP A 62 -1.22 -4.71 -5.63
CA ASP A 62 -0.41 -5.07 -4.47
C ASP A 62 -0.32 -3.95 -3.43
N ILE A 63 -0.94 -2.79 -3.68
CA ILE A 63 -0.95 -1.64 -2.77
C ILE A 63 -2.36 -1.16 -2.51
N ARG A 64 -2.69 -0.96 -1.24
CA ARG A 64 -3.91 -0.26 -0.85
C ARG A 64 -3.58 0.81 0.18
N ARG A 65 -4.42 1.85 0.24
CA ARG A 65 -4.36 2.85 1.31
C ARG A 65 -4.46 2.14 2.66
N GLU A 66 -3.57 2.45 3.59
CA GLU A 66 -3.65 1.94 4.95
C GLU A 66 -5.00 2.40 5.51
N ARG A 67 -5.90 1.44 5.74
CA ARG A 67 -7.11 1.73 6.50
C ARG A 67 -6.61 1.93 7.91
N LYS A 68 -6.49 3.21 8.32
CA LYS A 68 -6.19 3.64 9.68
C LYS A 68 -7.11 2.87 10.61
N ARG A 69 -6.62 1.73 11.12
CA ARG A 69 -7.33 0.96 12.11
C ARG A 69 -7.09 1.74 13.38
N GLU A 70 -8.14 2.45 13.78
CA GLU A 70 -8.33 3.05 15.09
C GLU A 70 -8.26 1.92 16.12
N THR A 71 -7.07 1.40 16.35
CA THR A 71 -6.80 0.49 17.44
C THR A 71 -5.63 1.12 18.17
N TRP A 72 -6.02 2.05 19.05
CA TRP A 72 -5.27 2.34 20.25
C TRP A 72 -4.84 1.01 20.86
N TRP A 73 -3.53 0.86 20.99
CA TRP A 73 -2.89 -0.09 21.89
C TRP A 73 -3.53 0.10 23.27
N LEU A 74 -4.07 -0.98 23.82
CA LEU A 74 -4.58 -1.08 25.19
C LEU A 74 -3.43 -1.53 26.09
#